data_AF-A0A2I1HG06-F1
#
_entry.id   AF-A0A2I1HG06-F1
#
_cell.length_a   1.000
_cell.length_b   1.000
_cell.length_c   1.000
_cell.angle_alpha   90.00
_cell.angle_beta   90.00
_cell.angle_gamma   90.00
#
_symmetry.space_group_name_H-M   'P 1'
#
loop_
_entity.id
_entity.type
_entity.pdbx_description
1 polymer ?
#
loop_
_entity_poly.entity_id
_entity_poly.type
_entity_poly.pdbx_seq_one_letter_code
_entity_poly.pdbx_strand_id
1 'polypeptide(L)'
;MAFILQVDCLCEVFEYLEDDRPTLYSCLLVNRLWCKISVRILWRNIWNIDIYQKDSLRVATSILSTLIACLPDESKEILHENNIFISTPTFNPPLFNYARFCKVLSIDVIDDI
;
A
#
# COMPACT_ATOMS: atom_id res chain seq x y z
N MET A 1 9.71 22.40 -18.39
CA MET A 1 8.60 22.89 -17.53
C MET A 1 7.24 22.31 -17.91
N ALA A 2 6.87 22.15 -19.19
CA ALA A 2 5.54 21.62 -19.59
C ALA A 2 5.18 20.22 -19.02
N PHE A 3 6.16 19.31 -18.92
CA PHE A 3 5.93 17.96 -18.38
C PHE A 3 5.58 17.94 -16.88
N ILE A 4 6.07 18.91 -16.09
CA ILE A 4 5.78 18.99 -14.65
C ILE A 4 4.33 19.41 -14.44
N LEU A 5 3.87 20.42 -15.18
CA LEU A 5 2.48 20.86 -15.14
C LEU A 5 1.51 19.72 -15.49
N GLN A 6 1.85 18.89 -16.48
CA GLN A 6 1.02 17.75 -16.87
C GLN A 6 0.97 16.65 -15.79
N VAL A 7 2.05 16.46 -15.03
CA VAL A 7 2.09 15.56 -13.88
C VAL A 7 1.29 16.13 -12.71
N ASP A 8 1.41 17.42 -12.42
CA ASP A 8 0.70 18.08 -11.33
C ASP A 8 -0.82 18.07 -11.57
N CYS A 9 -1.25 18.39 -12.80
CA CYS A 9 -2.66 18.28 -13.19
C CYS A 9 -3.18 16.84 -13.09
N LEU A 10 -2.38 15.84 -13.48
CA LEU A 10 -2.76 14.44 -13.36
C LEU A 10 -2.87 14.01 -11.89
N CYS A 11 -1.95 14.46 -11.03
CA CYS A 11 -2.03 14.23 -9.59
C CYS A 11 -3.34 14.80 -9.03
N GLU A 12 -3.67 16.04 -9.37
CA GLU A 12 -4.89 16.71 -8.90
C GLU A 12 -6.14 15.94 -9.31
N VAL A 13 -6.24 15.50 -10.58
CA VAL A 13 -7.37 14.68 -11.06
C VAL A 13 -7.49 13.38 -10.25
N PHE A 14 -6.37 12.75 -9.91
CA PHE A 14 -6.39 11.47 -9.20
C PHE A 14 -6.75 11.64 -7.72
N GLU A 15 -6.47 12.79 -7.10
CA GLU A 15 -6.92 13.07 -5.73
C GLU A 15 -8.45 13.07 -5.64
N TYR A 16 -9.17 13.52 -6.68
CA TYR A 16 -10.65 13.39 -6.74
C TYR A 16 -11.14 11.93 -6.84
N LEU A 17 -10.24 10.98 -7.13
CA LEU A 17 -10.56 9.56 -7.20
C LEU A 17 -10.24 8.81 -5.89
N GLU A 18 -9.85 9.49 -4.80
CA GLU A 18 -9.42 8.87 -3.55
C GLU A 18 -10.42 7.81 -3.02
N ASP A 19 -11.72 8.11 -3.12
CA ASP A 19 -12.79 7.21 -2.68
C ASP A 19 -13.23 6.19 -3.76
N ASP A 20 -12.85 6.40 -5.03
CA ASP A 20 -13.14 5.48 -6.14
C ASP A 20 -11.99 4.51 -6.38
N ARG A 21 -11.85 3.57 -5.43
CA ARG A 21 -10.81 2.52 -5.48
C ARG A 21 -10.84 1.70 -6.78
N PRO A 22 -12.00 1.24 -7.31
CA PRO A 22 -12.05 0.51 -8.58
C PRO A 22 -11.42 1.28 -9.75
N THR A 23 -11.68 2.58 -9.85
CA THR A 23 -11.06 3.43 -10.88
C THR A 23 -9.57 3.57 -10.64
N LEU A 24 -9.12 3.80 -9.39
CA LEU A 24 -7.70 3.85 -9.06
C LEU A 24 -6.96 2.53 -9.39
N TYR A 25 -7.58 1.37 -9.15
CA TYR A 25 -7.02 0.07 -9.54
C TYR A 25 -6.88 -0.05 -11.07
N SER A 26 -7.86 0.45 -11.82
CA SER A 26 -7.78 0.48 -13.29
C SER A 26 -6.64 1.40 -13.77
N CYS A 27 -6.44 2.55 -13.12
CA CYS A 27 -5.34 3.47 -13.42
C CYS A 27 -3.94 2.85 -13.21
N LEU A 28 -3.80 1.88 -12.31
CA LEU A 28 -2.53 1.16 -12.10
C LEU A 28 -2.01 0.49 -13.37
N LEU A 29 -2.92 0.05 -14.24
CA LEU A 29 -2.62 -0.77 -15.41
C LEU A 29 -2.37 0.05 -16.68
N VAL A 30 -2.59 1.38 -16.64
CA VAL A 30 -2.52 2.23 -17.84
C VAL A 30 -1.08 2.47 -18.28
N ASN A 31 -0.24 3.02 -17.40
CA ASN A 31 1.19 3.24 -17.66
C ASN A 31 1.96 3.49 -16.35
N ARG A 32 3.29 3.60 -16.43
CA ARG A 32 4.16 3.80 -15.26
C ARG A 32 3.87 5.06 -14.45
N LEU A 33 3.48 6.17 -15.10
CA LEU A 33 3.17 7.42 -14.42
C LEU A 33 1.87 7.29 -13.62
N TRP A 34 0.82 6.78 -14.26
CA TRP A 34 -0.49 6.55 -13.65
C TRP A 34 -0.38 5.56 -12.50
N CYS A 35 0.35 4.46 -12.70
CA CYS A 35 0.68 3.49 -11.66
C CYS A 35 1.31 4.15 -10.44
N LYS A 36 2.35 4.97 -10.64
CA LYS A 36 3.05 5.66 -9.54
C LYS A 36 2.14 6.60 -8.74
N ILE A 37 1.21 7.30 -9.39
CA ILE A 37 0.28 8.23 -8.71
C ILE A 37 -0.82 7.45 -8.00
N SER A 38 -1.47 6.50 -8.67
CA SER A 38 -2.54 5.68 -8.10
C SER A 38 -2.09 4.86 -6.91
N VAL A 39 -0.90 4.23 -6.95
CA VAL A 39 -0.36 3.47 -5.80
C VAL A 39 -0.25 4.36 -4.57
N ARG A 40 0.22 5.61 -4.73
CA ARG A 40 0.37 6.56 -3.60
C ARG A 40 -0.96 6.90 -2.95
N ILE A 41 -2.03 7.00 -3.73
CA ILE A 41 -3.37 7.35 -3.25
C ILE A 41 -4.02 6.12 -2.61
N LEU A 42 -3.99 4.97 -3.28
CA LEU A 42 -4.53 3.70 -2.77
C LEU A 42 -3.92 3.28 -1.42
N TRP A 43 -2.63 3.53 -1.24
CA TRP A 43 -1.90 3.19 -0.02
C TRP A 43 -1.97 4.25 1.07
N ARG A 44 -2.65 5.39 0.84
CA ARG A 44 -2.83 6.44 1.84
C ARG A 44 -3.67 5.96 3.02
N ASN A 45 -4.79 5.30 2.72
CA ASN A 45 -5.66 4.64 3.68
C ASN A 45 -5.85 3.17 3.29
N ILE A 46 -4.91 2.34 3.73
CA ILE A 46 -4.88 0.90 3.47
C ILE A 46 -6.00 0.12 4.18
N TRP A 47 -6.60 0.70 5.23
CA TRP A 47 -7.62 0.05 6.05
C TRP A 47 -9.05 0.43 5.68
N ASN A 48 -9.24 1.23 4.62
CA ASN A 48 -10.56 1.43 4.01
C ASN A 48 -10.98 0.20 3.20
N ILE A 49 -10.90 -0.96 3.84
CA ILE A 49 -11.41 -2.25 3.38
C ILE A 49 -12.63 -2.50 4.23
N ASP A 50 -13.71 -2.96 3.60
CA ASP A 50 -14.89 -3.40 4.31
C ASP A 50 -14.55 -4.65 5.14
N ILE A 51 -14.25 -4.43 6.42
CA ILE A 51 -13.72 -5.43 7.36
C ILE A 51 -14.73 -6.57 7.58
N TYR A 52 -16.00 -6.34 7.25
CA TYR A 52 -17.09 -7.31 7.36
C TYR A 52 -17.12 -8.35 6.22
N GLN A 53 -16.23 -8.27 5.24
CA GLN A 53 -16.14 -9.27 4.17
C GLN A 53 -15.25 -10.45 4.57
N LYS A 54 -15.65 -11.66 4.17
CA LYS A 54 -15.02 -12.95 4.50
C LYS A 54 -13.51 -13.03 4.17
N ASP A 55 -13.01 -12.18 3.27
CA ASP A 55 -11.61 -12.14 2.85
C ASP A 55 -10.80 -10.99 3.51
N SER A 56 -11.37 -10.23 4.44
CA SER A 56 -10.72 -9.07 5.08
C SER A 56 -9.40 -9.44 5.75
N LEU A 57 -9.36 -10.57 6.49
CA LEU A 57 -8.14 -11.07 7.14
C LEU A 57 -7.01 -11.33 6.13
N ARG A 58 -7.32 -12.01 5.01
CA ARG A 58 -6.33 -12.30 3.96
C ARG A 58 -5.76 -11.03 3.34
N VAL A 59 -6.61 -10.04 3.10
CA VAL A 59 -6.17 -8.75 2.56
C VAL A 59 -5.30 -8.02 3.58
N ALA A 60 -5.69 -8.03 4.86
CA ALA A 60 -4.92 -7.42 5.94
C ALA A 60 -3.54 -8.06 6.12
N THR A 61 -3.44 -9.40 6.11
CA THR A 61 -2.16 -10.13 6.11
C THR A 61 -1.31 -9.79 4.88
N SER A 62 -1.93 -9.61 3.72
CA SER A 62 -1.22 -9.23 2.48
C SER A 62 -0.65 -7.81 2.55
N ILE A 63 -1.38 -6.89 3.19
CA ILE A 63 -0.92 -5.53 3.44
C ILE A 63 0.25 -5.53 4.43
N LEU A 64 0.11 -6.22 5.56
CA LEU A 64 1.16 -6.32 6.57
C LEU A 64 2.44 -6.95 6.01
N SER A 65 2.32 -8.06 5.28
CA SER A 65 3.47 -8.71 4.66
C SER A 65 4.19 -7.81 3.65
N THR A 66 3.45 -6.96 2.92
CA THR A 66 4.03 -5.97 2.02
C THR A 66 4.73 -4.85 2.78
N LEU A 67 4.17 -4.37 3.89
CA LEU A 67 4.80 -3.37 4.75
C LEU A 67 6.10 -3.90 5.37
N ILE A 68 6.10 -5.15 5.85
CA ILE A 68 7.29 -5.81 6.40
C ILE A 68 8.34 -6.03 5.33
N ALA A 69 7.95 -6.38 4.10
CA ALA A 69 8.88 -6.47 2.99
C ALA A 69 9.56 -5.12 2.66
N CYS A 70 8.94 -3.98 3.01
CA CYS A 70 9.55 -2.65 2.86
C CYS A 70 10.57 -2.31 3.97
N LEU A 71 10.67 -3.10 5.04
CA LEU A 71 11.58 -2.82 6.16
C LEU A 71 13.04 -3.14 5.80
N PRO A 72 14.01 -2.46 6.44
CA PRO A 72 15.42 -2.88 6.45
C PRO A 72 15.58 -4.28 7.06
N ASP A 73 16.64 -4.97 6.67
CA ASP A 73 16.87 -6.35 7.13
C ASP A 73 17.10 -6.41 8.64
N GLU A 74 17.75 -5.40 9.23
CA GLU A 74 17.92 -5.30 10.69
C GLU A 74 16.58 -5.24 11.43
N SER A 75 15.59 -4.55 10.86
CA SER A 75 14.24 -4.51 11.45
C SER A 75 13.50 -5.84 11.31
N LYS A 76 13.73 -6.58 10.21
CA LYS A 76 13.15 -7.91 10.02
C LYS A 76 13.75 -8.93 10.98
N GLU A 77 15.05 -8.84 11.26
CA GLU A 77 15.72 -9.67 12.26
C GLU A 77 15.11 -9.47 13.64
N ILE A 78 14.90 -8.22 14.07
CA ILE A 78 14.24 -7.90 15.35
C ILE A 78 12.83 -8.52 15.41
N LEU A 79 12.05 -8.44 14.32
CA LEU A 79 10.71 -9.07 14.27
C LEU A 79 10.80 -10.59 14.43
N HIS A 80 11.76 -11.23 13.76
CA HIS A 80 12.00 -12.66 13.86
C HIS A 80 12.42 -13.09 15.27
N GLU A 81 13.31 -12.33 15.94
CA GLU A 81 13.73 -12.57 17.33
C GLU A 81 12.55 -12.47 18.32
N ASN A 82 11.57 -11.61 18.03
CA ASN A 82 10.34 -11.47 18.81
C ASN A 82 9.25 -12.48 18.41
N ASN A 83 9.56 -13.49 17.61
CA ASN A 83 8.63 -14.52 17.10
C ASN A 83 7.46 -13.96 16.26
N ILE A 84 7.64 -12.80 15.63
CA ILE A 84 6.66 -12.23 14.70
C ILE A 84 6.94 -12.77 13.30
N PHE A 85 6.32 -13.90 12.96
CA PHE A 85 6.48 -14.57 11.67
C PHE A 85 5.39 -14.16 10.69
N ILE A 86 5.66 -13.15 9.87
CA ILE A 86 4.76 -12.79 8.75
C ILE A 86 5.43 -13.25 7.46
N SER A 87 4.75 -14.14 6.73
CA SER A 87 5.24 -14.64 5.45
C SER A 87 5.36 -13.47 4.46
N THR A 88 6.58 -13.02 4.19
CA THR A 88 6.81 -12.03 3.13
C THR A 88 6.59 -12.70 1.77
N PRO A 89 5.78 -12.11 0.87
CA PRO A 89 5.43 -12.74 -0.40
C PRO A 89 6.63 -12.90 -1.34
N THR A 90 7.73 -12.15 -1.12
CA THR A 90 8.91 -12.16 -1.99
C THR A 90 10.20 -11.91 -1.21
N PHE A 91 11.30 -12.53 -1.64
CA PHE A 91 12.67 -12.20 -1.19
C PHE A 91 13.19 -10.87 -1.76
N ASN A 92 12.59 -10.38 -2.84
CA ASN A 92 12.97 -9.12 -3.47
C ASN A 92 12.31 -7.92 -2.77
N PRO A 93 12.97 -6.75 -2.76
CA PRO A 93 12.36 -5.53 -2.26
C PRO A 93 11.12 -5.17 -3.08
N PRO A 94 10.06 -4.65 -2.44
CA PRO A 94 8.86 -4.22 -3.15
C PRO A 94 9.17 -3.14 -4.20
N LEU A 95 8.39 -3.13 -5.29
CA LEU A 95 8.55 -2.16 -6.38
C LEU A 95 8.47 -0.70 -5.92
N PHE A 96 7.70 -0.44 -4.88
CA PHE A 96 7.57 0.85 -4.23
C PHE A 96 7.86 0.71 -2.74
N ASN A 97 8.37 1.76 -2.12
CA ASN A 97 8.35 1.87 -0.67
C ASN A 97 6.90 2.21 -0.24
N TYR A 98 6.07 1.18 -0.14
CA TYR A 98 4.66 1.29 0.20
C TYR A 98 4.45 1.89 1.59
N ALA A 99 5.34 1.58 2.54
CA ALA A 99 5.32 2.14 3.89
C ALA A 99 5.35 3.67 3.88
N ARG A 100 6.08 4.29 2.94
CA ARG A 100 6.13 5.76 2.79
C ARG A 100 4.80 6.39 2.38
N PHE A 101 3.88 5.62 1.80
CA PHE A 101 2.58 6.13 1.35
C PHE A 101 1.48 5.96 2.39
N CYS A 102 1.68 5.05 3.35
CA CYS A 102 0.76 4.80 4.44
C CYS A 102 0.60 6.05 5.32
N LYS A 103 -0.62 6.61 5.41
CA LYS A 103 -0.94 7.69 6.36
C LYS A 103 -1.64 7.19 7.62
N VAL A 104 -2.31 6.03 7.56
CA VAL A 104 -3.09 5.48 8.68
C VAL A 104 -2.70 4.03 8.92
N LEU A 105 -2.28 3.74 10.15
CA LEU A 105 -2.10 2.38 10.65
C LEU A 105 -3.17 2.11 11.72
N SER A 106 -4.05 1.13 11.49
CA SER A 106 -5.05 0.72 12.48
C SER A 106 -4.47 -0.40 13.34
N ILE A 107 -4.33 -0.17 14.65
CA ILE A 107 -3.85 -1.19 15.59
C ILE A 107 -4.94 -2.23 15.86
N ASP A 108 -6.21 -1.82 15.91
CA ASP A 108 -7.34 -2.72 16.12
C ASP A 108 -7.36 -3.85 15.08
N VAL A 109 -7.06 -3.53 13.81
CA VAL A 109 -6.98 -4.53 12.74
C VAL A 109 -5.76 -5.44 12.88
N ILE A 110 -4.67 -4.96 13.50
CA ILE A 110 -3.47 -5.76 13.74
C ILE A 110 -3.69 -6.75 14.88
N ASP A 111 -4.42 -6.34 15.93
CA ASP A 111 -4.74 -7.21 17.06
C ASP A 111 -5.69 -8.36 16.66
N ASP A 112 -6.50 -8.16 15.62
CA ASP A 112 -7.42 -9.16 15.06
C ASP A 112 -6.74 -10.17 14.09
N ILE A 113 -5.45 -9.98 13.74
CA ILE A 113 -4.68 -10.84 12.80
C ILE A 113 -3.84 -11.88 13.55
#